data_AF-A0A5P8N9K5-F1
#
_entry.id   AF-A0A5P8N9K5-F1
#
_cell.length_a   1.000
_cell.length_b   1.000
_cell.length_c   1.000
_cell.angle_alpha   90.00
_cell.angle_beta   90.00
_cell.angle_gamma   90.00
#
_symmetry.space_group_name_H-M   'P 1'
#
loop_
_entity.id
_entity.type
_entity.pdbx_description
1 polymer ?
#
loop_
_entity_poly.entity_id
_entity_poly.type
_entity_poly.pdbx_seq_one_letter_code
_entity_poly.pdbx_strand_id
1 'polypeptide(L)'
;MANVKPKLQENPRGALEQFLTVLQSESKMARKKALLDVNAEVFENEENANCDLTVVFPEIYAYILKSFSDPSEGCREAAVKIIGNFMDKLPLNDYYLTYILPVLVRRIGCPEIVEDSEEIRLVLMELVHQILDKYKVTHLLSPFINDFTNILSKTATDPFPKVKLEACECIILLTKVLARDFHLQCESYVKPVLSNFSHQHYRVRVAAVKAI
;
A
#
# COMPACT_ATOMS: atom_id res chain seq x y z
N MET A 1 -33.63 -20.01 14.23
CA MET A 1 -33.53 -18.54 14.38
C MET A 1 -32.62 -18.05 13.27
N ALA A 2 -33.13 -17.26 12.34
CA ALA A 2 -32.28 -16.68 11.29
C ALA A 2 -31.28 -15.75 11.98
N ASN A 3 -29.99 -16.07 11.89
CA ASN A 3 -28.93 -15.24 12.45
C ASN A 3 -28.91 -13.96 11.60
N VAL A 4 -29.52 -12.89 12.10
CA VAL A 4 -29.53 -11.60 11.39
C VAL A 4 -28.09 -11.11 11.37
N LYS A 5 -27.46 -11.13 10.19
CA LYS A 5 -26.11 -10.61 10.01
C LYS A 5 -26.08 -9.15 10.50
N PRO A 6 -25.20 -8.78 11.43
CA PRO A 6 -25.14 -7.41 11.91
C PRO A 6 -24.78 -6.48 10.76
N LYS A 7 -25.37 -5.28 10.73
CA LYS A 7 -25.04 -4.27 9.71
C LYS A 7 -23.58 -3.87 9.85
N LEU A 8 -22.89 -3.71 8.73
CA LEU A 8 -21.45 -3.40 8.70
C LEU A 8 -21.13 -2.14 9.52
N GLN A 9 -21.97 -1.10 9.43
CA GLN A 9 -21.77 0.15 10.16
C GLN A 9 -21.93 0.03 11.68
N GLU A 10 -22.78 -0.88 12.16
CA GLU A 10 -23.10 -1.01 13.58
C GLU A 10 -22.10 -1.92 14.30
N ASN A 11 -21.65 -2.98 13.64
CA ASN A 11 -20.65 -3.90 14.17
C ASN A 11 -19.77 -4.46 13.03
N PRO A 12 -18.77 -3.69 12.57
CA PRO A 12 -17.92 -4.09 11.46
C PRO A 12 -17.24 -5.43 11.68
N ARG A 13 -16.72 -5.64 12.90
CA ARG A 13 -16.03 -6.86 13.29
C ARG A 13 -16.96 -8.07 13.21
N GLY A 14 -18.16 -7.99 13.79
CA GLY A 14 -19.15 -9.07 13.74
C GLY A 14 -19.66 -9.34 12.32
N ALA A 15 -19.85 -8.29 11.51
CA ALA A 15 -20.33 -8.44 10.13
C ALA A 15 -19.32 -9.18 9.23
N LEU A 16 -18.02 -9.04 9.53
CA LEU A 16 -16.92 -9.59 8.75
C LEU A 16 -16.25 -10.81 9.42
N GLU A 17 -16.63 -11.17 10.65
CA GLU A 17 -15.97 -12.18 11.49
C GLU A 17 -15.77 -13.52 10.77
N GLN A 18 -16.79 -13.97 10.03
CA GLN A 18 -16.72 -15.22 9.27
C GLN A 18 -15.59 -15.20 8.24
N PHE A 19 -15.36 -14.06 7.58
CA PHE A 19 -14.31 -13.93 6.57
C PHE A 19 -12.94 -13.78 7.24
N LEU A 20 -12.88 -12.95 8.30
CA LEU A 20 -11.63 -12.71 9.05
C LEU A 20 -11.08 -13.98 9.68
N THR A 21 -11.94 -14.85 10.19
CA THR A 21 -11.55 -16.16 10.72
C THR A 21 -10.96 -17.05 9.62
N VAL A 22 -11.56 -17.06 8.43
CA VAL A 22 -11.08 -17.86 7.28
C VAL A 22 -9.70 -17.40 6.79
N LEU A 23 -9.26 -16.17 7.07
CA LEU A 23 -7.89 -15.72 6.77
C LEU A 23 -6.80 -16.51 7.52
N GLN A 24 -7.13 -17.27 8.56
CA GLN A 24 -6.19 -18.18 9.24
C GLN A 24 -6.24 -19.62 8.72
N SER A 25 -7.02 -19.89 7.67
CA SER A 25 -7.12 -21.23 7.06
C SER A 25 -5.81 -21.66 6.40
N GLU A 26 -5.47 -22.94 6.48
CA GLU A 26 -4.36 -23.56 5.73
C GLU A 26 -4.56 -23.48 4.20
N SER A 27 -5.81 -23.51 3.74
CA SER A 27 -6.14 -23.43 2.31
C SER A 27 -5.93 -22.03 1.75
N LYS A 28 -4.93 -21.88 0.86
CA LYS A 28 -4.69 -20.63 0.12
C LYS A 28 -5.90 -20.15 -0.69
N MET A 29 -6.71 -21.08 -1.23
CA MET A 29 -7.91 -20.75 -1.98
C MET A 29 -8.99 -20.17 -1.05
N ALA A 30 -9.14 -20.72 0.15
CA ALA A 30 -10.08 -20.21 1.14
C ALA A 30 -9.68 -18.81 1.63
N ARG A 31 -8.39 -18.59 1.92
CA ARG A 31 -7.88 -17.26 2.32
C ARG A 31 -8.09 -16.22 1.22
N LYS A 32 -7.75 -16.55 -0.04
CA LYS A 32 -7.97 -15.65 -1.18
C LYS A 32 -9.45 -15.32 -1.34
N LYS A 33 -10.33 -16.33 -1.28
CA LYS A 33 -11.78 -16.13 -1.39
C LYS A 33 -12.30 -15.23 -0.26
N ALA A 34 -11.84 -15.44 0.98
CA ALA A 34 -12.22 -14.59 2.11
C ALA A 34 -11.80 -13.13 1.92
N LEU A 35 -10.60 -12.85 1.39
CA LEU A 35 -10.19 -11.48 1.06
C LEU A 35 -11.10 -10.86 -0.01
N LEU A 36 -11.45 -11.61 -1.06
CA LEU A 36 -12.38 -11.14 -2.08
C LEU A 36 -13.77 -10.88 -1.51
N ASP A 37 -14.24 -11.72 -0.59
CA ASP A 37 -15.53 -11.54 0.07
C ASP A 37 -15.54 -10.34 1.02
N VAL A 38 -14.44 -10.08 1.75
CA VAL A 38 -14.28 -8.83 2.51
C VAL A 38 -14.34 -7.63 1.57
N ASN A 39 -13.64 -7.67 0.45
CA ASN A 39 -13.66 -6.57 -0.52
C ASN A 39 -15.07 -6.30 -1.06
N ALA A 40 -15.76 -7.37 -1.47
CA ALA A 40 -17.12 -7.28 -1.98
C ALA A 40 -18.08 -6.73 -0.92
N GLU A 41 -18.00 -7.25 0.31
CA GLU A 41 -18.87 -6.81 1.40
C GLU A 41 -18.69 -5.34 1.76
N VAL A 42 -17.43 -4.87 1.84
CA VAL A 42 -17.12 -3.51 2.30
C VAL A 42 -17.31 -2.48 1.18
N PHE A 43 -17.00 -2.82 -0.07
CA PHE A 43 -16.89 -1.83 -1.14
C PHE A 43 -17.84 -2.00 -2.32
N GLU A 44 -18.42 -3.19 -2.51
CA GLU A 44 -19.25 -3.52 -3.67
C GLU A 44 -20.72 -3.79 -3.29
N ASN A 45 -20.99 -4.15 -2.03
CA ASN A 45 -22.35 -4.33 -1.53
C ASN A 45 -23.07 -2.98 -1.41
N GLU A 46 -24.15 -2.80 -2.19
CA GLU A 46 -24.96 -1.58 -2.22
C GLU A 46 -25.58 -1.23 -0.87
N GLU A 47 -25.90 -2.23 -0.03
CA GLU A 47 -26.42 -2.00 1.32
C GLU A 47 -25.42 -1.25 2.22
N ASN A 48 -24.12 -1.39 1.92
CA ASN A 48 -23.02 -0.78 2.64
C ASN A 48 -22.45 0.45 1.92
N ALA A 49 -23.08 0.94 0.83
CA ALA A 49 -22.54 2.04 0.02
C ALA A 49 -22.31 3.34 0.83
N ASN A 50 -23.16 3.61 1.82
CA ASN A 50 -23.06 4.77 2.71
C ASN A 50 -22.42 4.44 4.07
N CYS A 51 -21.78 3.28 4.20
CA CYS A 51 -21.12 2.87 5.44
C CYS A 51 -19.95 3.82 5.75
N ASP A 52 -19.88 4.28 7.00
CA ASP A 52 -18.74 5.05 7.47
C ASP A 52 -17.51 4.15 7.60
N LEU A 53 -16.60 4.24 6.63
CA LEU A 53 -15.39 3.42 6.62
C LEU A 53 -14.42 3.78 7.75
N THR A 54 -14.59 4.94 8.41
CA THR A 54 -13.74 5.31 9.54
C THR A 54 -13.98 4.44 10.77
N VAL A 55 -15.17 3.84 10.90
CA VAL A 55 -15.46 2.84 11.96
C VAL A 55 -15.10 1.42 11.52
N VAL A 56 -15.08 1.15 10.21
CA VAL A 56 -14.75 -0.19 9.68
C VAL A 56 -13.25 -0.45 9.69
N PHE A 57 -12.45 0.53 9.24
CA PHE A 57 -11.01 0.34 9.09
C PHE A 57 -10.32 -0.14 10.39
N PRO A 58 -10.52 0.51 11.57
CA PRO A 58 -9.88 0.11 12.83
C PRO A 58 -10.14 -1.34 13.23
N GLU A 59 -11.30 -1.88 12.86
CA GLU A 59 -11.69 -3.24 13.24
C GLU A 59 -11.02 -4.32 12.40
N ILE A 60 -10.62 -4.01 11.16
CA ILE A 60 -10.17 -5.04 10.21
C ILE A 60 -8.77 -4.84 9.64
N TYR A 61 -8.21 -3.63 9.69
CA TYR A 61 -6.95 -3.30 9.00
C TYR A 61 -5.81 -4.26 9.35
N ALA A 62 -5.70 -4.67 10.62
CA ALA A 62 -4.62 -5.54 11.09
C ALA A 62 -4.66 -6.92 10.41
N TYR A 63 -5.86 -7.47 10.15
CA TYR A 63 -6.03 -8.74 9.45
C TYR A 63 -5.61 -8.63 7.98
N ILE A 64 -6.02 -7.53 7.33
CA ILE A 64 -5.70 -7.29 5.92
C ILE A 64 -4.19 -7.04 5.74
N LEU A 65 -3.59 -6.20 6.60
CA LEU A 65 -2.16 -5.93 6.56
C LEU A 65 -1.32 -7.17 6.87
N LYS A 66 -1.79 -8.08 7.74
CA LYS A 66 -1.12 -9.38 7.96
C LYS A 66 -1.07 -10.19 6.66
N SER A 67 -2.10 -10.13 5.82
CA SER A 67 -2.16 -10.82 4.53
C SER A 67 -1.19 -10.27 3.48
N PHE A 68 -0.52 -9.12 3.71
CA PHE A 68 0.58 -8.65 2.84
C PHE A 68 1.80 -9.58 2.90
N SER A 69 1.89 -10.43 3.93
CA SER A 69 2.93 -11.46 4.06
C SER A 69 2.37 -12.87 3.85
N ASP A 70 1.20 -13.01 3.22
CA ASP A 70 0.66 -14.33 2.89
C ASP A 70 1.58 -15.08 1.91
N PRO A 71 1.81 -16.39 2.08
CA PRO A 71 2.59 -17.18 1.13
C PRO A 71 2.07 -17.14 -0.31
N SER A 72 0.77 -16.93 -0.51
CA SER A 72 0.13 -16.85 -1.82
C SER A 72 0.13 -15.43 -2.37
N GLU A 73 0.71 -15.22 -3.55
CA GLU A 73 0.75 -13.91 -4.22
C GLU A 73 -0.66 -13.34 -4.44
N GLY A 74 -1.60 -14.18 -4.87
CA GLY A 74 -2.99 -13.76 -5.05
C GLY A 74 -3.72 -13.37 -3.76
N CYS A 75 -3.21 -13.74 -2.58
CA CYS A 75 -3.72 -13.21 -1.31
C CYS A 75 -3.08 -11.85 -1.02
N ARG A 76 -1.77 -11.70 -1.25
CA ARG A 76 -1.06 -10.42 -1.08
C ARG A 76 -1.69 -9.34 -1.98
N GLU A 77 -1.88 -9.64 -3.26
CA GLU A 77 -2.53 -8.76 -4.23
C GLU A 77 -3.93 -8.33 -3.78
N ALA A 78 -4.77 -9.30 -3.36
CA ALA A 78 -6.12 -9.01 -2.89
C ALA A 78 -6.12 -8.13 -1.62
N ALA A 79 -5.17 -8.36 -0.70
CA ALA A 79 -5.03 -7.55 0.49
C ALA A 79 -4.59 -6.11 0.16
N VAL A 80 -3.64 -5.94 -0.77
CA VAL A 80 -3.22 -4.61 -1.22
C VAL A 80 -4.38 -3.86 -1.86
N LYS A 81 -5.19 -4.54 -2.69
CA LYS A 81 -6.40 -3.96 -3.28
C LYS A 81 -7.39 -3.45 -2.23
N ILE A 82 -7.63 -4.21 -1.15
CA ILE A 82 -8.52 -3.78 -0.06
C ILE A 82 -8.00 -2.52 0.61
N ILE A 83 -6.69 -2.45 0.91
CA ILE A 83 -6.09 -1.24 1.49
C ILE A 83 -6.15 -0.07 0.51
N GLY A 84 -5.91 -0.28 -0.78
CA GLY A 84 -6.09 0.74 -1.82
C GLY A 84 -7.52 1.29 -1.86
N ASN A 85 -8.53 0.43 -1.79
CA ASN A 85 -9.93 0.86 -1.75
C ASN A 85 -10.27 1.67 -0.47
N PHE A 86 -9.67 1.31 0.67
CA PHE A 86 -9.76 2.13 1.88
C PHE A 86 -9.07 3.48 1.66
N MET A 87 -7.87 3.49 1.09
CA MET A 87 -7.17 4.73 0.81
C MET A 87 -7.98 5.63 -0.11
N ASP A 88 -8.70 5.14 -1.12
CA ASP A 88 -9.55 6.01 -1.95
C ASP A 88 -10.68 6.68 -1.16
N LYS A 89 -11.35 5.93 -0.29
CA LYS A 89 -12.62 6.35 0.33
C LYS A 89 -12.47 6.98 1.72
N LEU A 90 -11.41 6.68 2.47
CA LEU A 90 -11.20 7.24 3.81
C LEU A 90 -10.88 8.74 3.75
N PRO A 91 -11.28 9.53 4.77
CA PRO A 91 -10.84 10.92 4.89
C PRO A 91 -9.32 11.02 5.12
N LEU A 92 -8.76 12.21 4.97
CA LEU A 92 -7.34 12.43 5.25
C LEU A 92 -7.08 12.37 6.76
N ASN A 93 -6.29 11.39 7.18
CA ASN A 93 -5.85 11.21 8.57
C ASN A 93 -4.54 10.41 8.60
N ASP A 94 -3.58 10.80 9.43
CA ASP A 94 -2.28 10.14 9.59
C ASP A 94 -2.37 8.83 10.41
N TYR A 95 -3.45 8.64 11.17
CA TYR A 95 -3.77 7.38 11.85
C TYR A 95 -3.67 6.17 10.92
N TYR A 96 -4.21 6.25 9.69
CA TYR A 96 -4.16 5.15 8.73
C TYR A 96 -2.73 4.84 8.29
N LEU A 97 -1.94 5.89 8.04
CA LEU A 97 -0.57 5.78 7.55
C LEU A 97 0.36 5.15 8.61
N THR A 98 0.10 5.43 9.88
CA THR A 98 0.82 4.86 11.04
C THR A 98 0.82 3.33 11.03
N TYR A 99 -0.21 2.69 10.46
CA TYR A 99 -0.26 1.23 10.34
C TYR A 99 0.18 0.71 8.97
N ILE A 100 -0.12 1.43 7.90
CA ILE A 100 0.13 0.96 6.52
C ILE A 100 1.62 1.08 6.16
N LEU A 101 2.26 2.22 6.46
CA LEU A 101 3.63 2.49 6.02
C LEU A 101 4.68 1.54 6.62
N PRO A 102 4.64 1.17 7.91
CA PRO A 102 5.58 0.18 8.45
C PRO A 102 5.51 -1.18 7.74
N VAL A 103 4.32 -1.58 7.26
CA VAL A 103 4.14 -2.83 6.50
C VAL A 103 4.73 -2.68 5.10
N LEU A 104 4.53 -1.54 4.43
CA LEU A 104 5.15 -1.26 3.14
C LEU A 104 6.68 -1.24 3.24
N VAL A 105 7.24 -0.56 4.25
CA VAL A 105 8.69 -0.55 4.52
C VAL A 105 9.20 -1.99 4.69
N ARG A 106 8.51 -2.81 5.47
CA ARG A 106 8.90 -4.21 5.68
C ARG A 106 8.88 -5.05 4.39
N ARG A 107 7.94 -4.79 3.48
CA ARG A 107 7.80 -5.57 2.24
C ARG A 107 8.74 -5.12 1.13
N ILE A 108 8.91 -3.81 0.93
CA ILE A 108 9.62 -3.24 -0.23
C ILE A 108 10.68 -2.17 0.09
N GLY A 109 10.84 -1.78 1.36
CA GLY A 109 11.83 -0.81 1.83
C GLY A 109 13.02 -1.41 2.59
N CYS A 110 13.02 -2.72 2.83
CA CYS A 110 14.13 -3.39 3.52
C CYS A 110 15.38 -3.54 2.63
N PRO A 111 16.59 -3.60 3.22
CA PRO A 111 17.82 -3.88 2.47
C PRO A 111 17.78 -5.23 1.74
N GLU A 112 17.24 -6.25 2.39
CA GLU A 112 17.00 -7.58 1.83
C GLU A 112 15.69 -7.62 1.04
N ILE A 113 15.65 -8.46 0.00
CA ILE A 113 14.41 -8.69 -0.76
C ILE A 113 13.48 -9.54 0.10
N VAL A 114 12.32 -8.99 0.44
CA VAL A 114 11.28 -9.64 1.26
C VAL A 114 10.05 -10.02 0.43
N GLU A 115 9.81 -9.31 -0.68
CA GLU A 115 8.80 -9.63 -1.67
C GLU A 115 9.48 -10.09 -2.97
N ASP A 116 9.43 -11.39 -3.23
CA ASP A 116 10.08 -11.99 -4.40
C ASP A 116 9.33 -11.70 -5.71
N SER A 117 8.01 -11.56 -5.67
CA SER A 117 7.19 -11.33 -6.86
C SER A 117 7.31 -9.89 -7.34
N GLU A 118 7.85 -9.71 -8.55
CA GLU A 118 8.01 -8.37 -9.14
C GLU A 118 6.68 -7.66 -9.40
N GLU A 119 5.63 -8.43 -9.66
CA GLU A 119 4.27 -7.93 -9.87
C GLU A 119 3.69 -7.40 -8.55
N ILE A 120 3.90 -8.12 -7.44
CA ILE A 120 3.47 -7.67 -6.12
C ILE A 120 4.30 -6.46 -5.66
N ARG A 121 5.61 -6.40 -5.94
CA ARG A 121 6.41 -5.20 -5.65
C ARG A 121 5.88 -3.98 -6.40
N LEU A 122 5.47 -4.14 -7.66
CA LEU A 122 4.84 -3.06 -8.41
C LEU A 122 3.51 -2.62 -7.79
N VAL A 123 2.62 -3.57 -7.47
CA VAL A 123 1.32 -3.27 -6.84
C VAL A 123 1.49 -2.56 -5.48
N LEU A 124 2.49 -2.92 -4.68
CA LEU A 124 2.82 -2.22 -3.44
C LEU A 124 3.37 -0.80 -3.69
N MET A 125 4.15 -0.61 -4.76
CA MET A 125 4.66 0.70 -5.16
C MET A 125 3.55 1.62 -5.69
N GLU A 126 2.57 1.07 -6.42
CA GLU A 126 1.37 1.78 -6.85
C GLU A 126 0.53 2.24 -5.65
N LEU A 127 0.42 1.42 -4.59
CA LEU A 127 -0.22 1.84 -3.33
C LEU A 127 0.53 3.00 -2.68
N VAL A 128 1.88 3.01 -2.71
CA VAL A 128 2.68 4.14 -2.21
C VAL A 128 2.39 5.41 -3.00
N HIS A 129 2.31 5.32 -4.33
CA HIS A 129 1.93 6.44 -5.18
C HIS A 129 0.53 6.96 -4.82
N GLN A 130 -0.45 6.08 -4.69
CA GLN A 130 -1.82 6.44 -4.32
C GLN A 130 -1.86 7.21 -2.97
N ILE A 131 -1.08 6.77 -1.98
CA ILE A 131 -0.94 7.48 -0.69
C ILE A 131 -0.34 8.87 -0.90
N LEU A 132 0.77 9.00 -1.65
CA LEU A 132 1.39 10.29 -1.92
C LEU A 132 0.43 11.24 -2.65
N ASP A 133 -0.29 10.76 -3.65
CA ASP A 133 -1.22 11.58 -4.43
C ASP A 133 -2.41 12.04 -3.59
N LYS A 134 -2.98 11.15 -2.78
CA LYS A 134 -4.10 11.48 -1.89
C LYS A 134 -3.73 12.56 -0.88
N TYR A 135 -2.54 12.46 -0.27
CA TYR A 135 -2.13 13.35 0.81
C TYR A 135 -1.36 14.60 0.35
N LYS A 136 -1.14 14.79 -0.96
CA LYS A 136 -0.36 15.89 -1.54
C LYS A 136 -0.82 17.30 -1.16
N VAL A 137 -2.08 17.44 -0.71
CA VAL A 137 -2.70 18.70 -0.30
C VAL A 137 -2.54 19.01 1.20
N THR A 138 -1.76 18.21 1.94
CA THR A 138 -1.62 18.31 3.40
C THR A 138 -0.16 18.18 3.85
N HIS A 139 0.07 18.43 5.14
CA HIS A 139 1.36 18.20 5.80
C HIS A 139 1.44 16.86 6.55
N LEU A 140 0.40 16.01 6.43
CA LEU A 140 0.30 14.77 7.21
C LEU A 140 1.36 13.71 6.84
N LEU A 141 2.07 13.90 5.72
CA LEU A 141 3.15 13.00 5.29
C LEU A 141 4.51 13.32 5.93
N SER A 142 4.71 14.52 6.50
CA SER A 142 6.00 14.93 7.07
C SER A 142 6.56 13.95 8.11
N PRO A 143 5.76 13.41 9.07
CA PRO A 143 6.26 12.45 10.05
C PRO A 143 6.80 11.14 9.45
N PHE A 144 6.38 10.80 8.23
CA PHE A 144 6.68 9.53 7.57
C PHE A 144 7.76 9.64 6.49
N ILE A 145 8.48 10.77 6.42
CA ILE A 145 9.50 11.00 5.38
C ILE A 145 10.53 9.86 5.33
N ASN A 146 10.95 9.33 6.48
CA ASN A 146 11.91 8.23 6.56
C ASN A 146 11.34 6.92 5.99
N ASP A 147 10.05 6.64 6.19
CA ASP A 147 9.40 5.45 5.62
C ASP A 147 9.37 5.54 4.09
N PHE A 148 9.01 6.71 3.56
CA PHE A 148 9.06 6.96 2.11
C PHE A 148 10.48 6.88 1.57
N THR A 149 11.48 7.43 2.27
CA THR A 149 12.89 7.31 1.86
C THR A 149 13.35 5.87 1.80
N ASN A 150 13.05 5.06 2.82
CA ASN A 150 13.40 3.64 2.83
C ASN A 150 12.78 2.89 1.64
N ILE A 151 11.48 3.09 1.40
CA ILE A 151 10.77 2.46 0.28
C ILE A 151 11.36 2.91 -1.06
N LEU A 152 11.40 4.22 -1.31
CA LEU A 152 11.72 4.79 -2.62
C LEU A 152 13.20 4.62 -2.99
N SER A 153 14.13 4.76 -2.04
CA SER A 153 15.55 4.51 -2.32
C SER A 153 15.80 3.04 -2.64
N LYS A 154 15.06 2.12 -2.01
CA LYS A 154 15.16 0.69 -2.31
C LYS A 154 14.56 0.36 -3.68
N THR A 155 13.32 0.79 -3.94
CA THR A 155 12.60 0.47 -5.18
C THR A 155 13.16 1.18 -6.41
N ALA A 156 13.83 2.33 -6.27
CA ALA A 156 14.60 2.95 -7.35
C ALA A 156 15.72 2.03 -7.89
N THR A 157 16.21 1.08 -7.09
CA THR A 157 17.21 0.08 -7.51
C THR A 157 16.62 -1.29 -7.87
N ASP A 158 15.28 -1.44 -7.88
CA ASP A 158 14.61 -2.72 -8.13
C ASP A 158 15.04 -3.35 -9.47
N PRO A 159 15.23 -4.68 -9.56
CA PRO A 159 15.54 -5.33 -10.84
C PRO A 159 14.42 -5.16 -11.88
N PHE A 160 13.17 -5.02 -11.46
CA PHE A 160 12.03 -4.91 -12.37
C PHE A 160 11.85 -3.46 -12.87
N PRO A 161 11.94 -3.21 -14.19
CA PRO A 161 11.93 -1.85 -14.72
C PRO A 161 10.68 -1.04 -14.38
N LYS A 162 9.50 -1.67 -14.24
CA LYS A 162 8.26 -0.96 -13.91
C LYS A 162 8.30 -0.37 -12.50
N VAL A 163 8.86 -1.11 -11.54
CA VAL A 163 9.04 -0.61 -10.16
C VAL A 163 9.97 0.60 -10.13
N LYS A 164 11.07 0.56 -10.91
CA LYS A 164 11.97 1.72 -11.02
C LYS A 164 11.27 2.97 -11.57
N LEU A 165 10.44 2.80 -12.60
CA LEU A 165 9.66 3.90 -13.19
C LEU A 165 8.72 4.52 -12.15
N GLU A 166 7.96 3.66 -11.46
CA GLU A 166 7.02 4.08 -10.42
C GLU A 166 7.72 4.80 -9.25
N ALA A 167 8.87 4.27 -8.82
CA ALA A 167 9.70 4.88 -7.78
C ALA A 167 10.20 6.27 -8.18
N CYS A 168 10.67 6.45 -9.43
CA CYS A 168 11.14 7.74 -9.91
C CYS A 168 10.01 8.79 -9.92
N GLU A 169 8.81 8.43 -10.39
CA GLU A 169 7.65 9.32 -10.35
C GLU A 169 7.25 9.67 -8.91
N CYS A 170 7.27 8.70 -7.99
CA CYS A 170 7.01 8.95 -6.58
C CYS A 170 8.05 9.83 -5.90
N ILE A 171 9.34 9.71 -6.25
CA ILE A 171 10.41 10.60 -5.74
C ILE A 171 10.13 12.04 -6.18
N ILE A 172 9.80 12.26 -7.46
CA ILE A 172 9.44 13.58 -7.98
C ILE A 172 8.23 14.14 -7.22
N LEU A 173 7.19 13.32 -6.99
CA LEU A 173 6.02 13.74 -6.24
C LEU A 173 6.38 14.11 -4.80
N LEU A 174 7.18 13.29 -4.12
CA LEU A 174 7.62 13.52 -2.74
C LEU A 174 8.37 14.85 -2.60
N THR A 175 9.20 15.23 -3.59
CA THR A 175 9.92 16.53 -3.57
C THR A 175 8.96 17.73 -3.54
N LYS A 176 7.78 17.59 -4.15
CA LYS A 176 6.76 18.65 -4.20
C LYS A 176 5.91 18.66 -2.94
N VAL A 177 5.54 17.46 -2.47
CA VAL A 177 4.66 17.28 -1.29
C VAL A 177 5.38 17.66 0.00
N LEU A 178 6.65 17.27 0.14
CA LEU A 178 7.47 17.52 1.32
C LEU A 178 8.57 18.56 1.04
N ALA A 179 8.30 19.57 0.20
CA ALA A 179 9.32 20.52 -0.26
C ALA A 179 10.14 21.19 0.85
N ARG A 180 9.54 21.42 2.03
CA ARG A 180 10.24 21.99 3.20
C ARG A 180 11.23 21.03 3.83
N ASP A 181 10.87 19.76 3.92
CA ASP A 181 11.62 18.74 4.69
C ASP A 181 12.47 17.85 3.78
N PHE A 182 12.26 17.86 2.46
CA PHE A 182 12.92 16.97 1.50
C PHE A 182 14.46 17.09 1.54
N HIS A 183 14.99 18.26 1.84
CA HIS A 183 16.43 18.49 1.98
C HIS A 183 17.09 17.61 3.06
N LEU A 184 16.32 17.10 4.03
CA LEU A 184 16.80 16.20 5.07
C LEU A 184 17.11 14.79 4.54
N GLN A 185 16.51 14.41 3.40
CA GLN A 185 16.61 13.06 2.82
C GLN A 185 17.08 13.05 1.37
N CYS A 186 17.32 14.20 0.74
CA CYS A 186 17.61 14.28 -0.69
C CYS A 186 18.84 13.45 -1.11
N GLU A 187 19.89 13.41 -0.28
CA GLU A 187 21.11 12.64 -0.55
C GLU A 187 20.84 11.13 -0.67
N SER A 188 19.87 10.61 0.09
CA SER A 188 19.48 9.19 0.10
C SER A 188 18.96 8.69 -1.26
N TYR A 189 18.57 9.60 -2.17
CA TYR A 189 18.07 9.25 -3.50
C TYR A 189 19.13 9.34 -4.61
N VAL A 190 20.22 10.08 -4.38
CA VAL A 190 21.21 10.39 -5.42
C VAL A 190 21.80 9.13 -6.03
N LYS A 191 22.40 8.27 -5.19
CA LYS A 191 23.03 7.02 -5.68
C LYS A 191 22.01 6.03 -6.28
N PRO A 192 20.87 5.73 -5.63
CA PRO A 192 19.83 4.91 -6.22
C PRO A 192 19.38 5.36 -7.62
N VAL A 193 19.08 6.65 -7.79
CA VAL A 193 18.59 7.20 -9.06
C VAL A 193 19.68 7.21 -10.13
N LEU A 194 20.90 7.65 -9.79
CA LEU A 194 22.02 7.68 -10.74
C LEU A 194 22.40 6.29 -11.26
N SER A 195 22.19 5.22 -10.48
CA SER A 195 22.44 3.84 -10.93
C SER A 195 21.61 3.44 -12.17
N ASN A 196 20.53 4.18 -12.47
CA ASN A 196 19.64 3.93 -13.60
C ASN A 196 20.06 4.66 -14.89
N PHE A 197 21.11 5.49 -14.88
CA PHE A 197 21.51 6.29 -16.06
C PHE A 197 22.05 5.44 -17.22
N SER A 198 22.65 4.30 -16.93
CA SER A 198 23.13 3.33 -17.93
C SER A 198 22.16 2.16 -18.14
N HIS A 199 20.93 2.25 -17.64
CA HIS A 199 19.96 1.17 -17.72
C HIS A 199 19.62 0.83 -19.19
N GLN A 200 19.44 -0.45 -19.52
CA GLN A 200 19.19 -0.90 -20.90
C GLN A 200 17.94 -0.24 -21.54
N HIS A 201 16.85 -0.13 -20.78
CA HIS A 201 15.61 0.49 -21.24
C HIS A 201 15.67 2.02 -21.14
N TYR A 202 15.47 2.70 -22.28
CA TYR A 202 15.54 4.16 -22.35
C TYR A 202 14.54 4.87 -21.43
N ARG A 203 13.34 4.30 -21.23
CA ARG A 203 12.31 4.87 -20.36
C ARG A 203 12.78 5.01 -18.93
N VAL A 204 13.52 4.01 -18.41
CA VAL A 204 14.10 4.05 -17.07
C VAL A 204 15.16 5.14 -16.97
N ARG A 205 16.01 5.29 -17.99
CA ARG A 205 17.01 6.37 -18.04
C ARG A 205 16.34 7.75 -18.01
N VAL A 206 15.29 7.94 -18.81
CA VAL A 206 14.53 9.20 -18.85
C VAL A 206 13.88 9.49 -17.50
N ALA A 207 13.26 8.50 -16.86
CA ALA A 207 12.67 8.68 -15.54
C ALA A 207 13.71 9.07 -14.49
N ALA A 208 14.89 8.43 -14.51
CA ALA A 208 15.99 8.77 -13.61
C ALA A 208 16.51 10.20 -13.81
N VAL A 209 16.64 10.66 -15.06
CA VAL A 209 17.05 12.04 -15.37
C VAL A 209 16.02 13.06 -14.90
N LYS A 210 14.72 12.73 -14.93
CA LYS A 210 13.67 13.61 -14.40
C LYS A 210 13.62 13.66 -12.88
N ALA A 211 14.04 12.57 -12.22
CA ALA A 211 13.93 12.41 -10.78
C ALA A 211 15.12 12.96 -9.98
N ILE A 212 16.28 13.11 -10.63
CA ILE A 212 17.48 13.72 -10.02
C ILE A 212 17.42 15.25 -10.12
#